data_AF-A0A382X3H6-F1
#
_entry.id   AF-A0A382X3H6-F1
#
_cell.length_a   1.000
_cell.length_b   1.000
_cell.length_c   1.000
_cell.angle_alpha   90.00
_cell.angle_beta   90.00
_cell.angle_gamma   90.00
#
_symmetry.space_group_name_H-M   'P 1'
#
loop_
_entity.id
_entity.type
_entity.pdbx_description
1 polymer ?
#
loop_
_entity_poly.entity_id
_entity_poly.type
_entity_poly.pdbx_seq_one_letter_code
_entity_poly.pdbx_strand_id
1 'polypeptide(L)'
;MKDFDTRATSGTTKEDAQKSCDENSAAIGDLAYRLYAENQRSLLISLQGMDTAGKDGTIRHIMRSVDAQATEVHPFKKPSALELDHDFLWRIHQKVPARGNIGIFNRSHYEDVLVVRVHNLAPQKEWAARY
;
A
#
# COMPACT_ATOMS: atom_id res chain seq x y z
N MET A 1 -5.81 19.15 0.06
CA MET A 1 -6.27 18.20 1.11
C MET A 1 -7.36 18.77 1.99
N LYS A 2 -7.46 20.09 2.20
CA LYS A 2 -8.63 20.70 2.87
C LYS A 2 -9.93 20.52 2.06
N ASP A 3 -9.80 20.16 0.79
CA ASP A 3 -10.86 19.97 -0.17
C ASP A 3 -11.60 18.62 -0.01
N PHE A 4 -11.11 17.74 0.86
CA PHE A 4 -11.70 16.42 1.12
C PHE A 4 -12.16 16.32 2.57
N ASP A 5 -13.47 16.16 2.77
CA ASP A 5 -14.05 15.91 4.10
C ASP A 5 -13.83 14.45 4.52
N THR A 6 -13.20 14.26 5.67
CA THR A 6 -12.96 12.93 6.27
C THR A 6 -14.24 12.21 6.72
N ARG A 7 -15.37 12.91 6.83
CA ARG A 7 -16.68 12.35 7.17
C ARG A 7 -17.56 12.12 5.94
N ALA A 8 -17.08 12.47 4.75
CA ALA A 8 -17.83 12.26 3.53
C ALA A 8 -18.15 10.76 3.36
N THR A 9 -19.41 10.49 3.03
CA THR A 9 -19.87 9.15 2.63
C THR A 9 -20.41 9.26 1.22
N SER A 10 -20.44 8.15 0.48
CA SER A 10 -20.99 8.05 -0.87
C SER A 10 -22.52 8.16 -0.93
N GLY A 11 -23.18 8.64 0.12
CA GLY A 11 -24.65 8.64 0.25
C GLY A 11 -25.25 7.25 0.45
N THR A 12 -24.43 6.25 0.76
CA THR A 12 -24.84 4.85 0.96
C THR A 12 -25.06 4.54 2.43
N THR A 13 -25.99 3.63 2.73
CA THR A 13 -26.14 3.10 4.09
C THR A 13 -24.97 2.18 4.43
N LYS A 14 -24.75 1.94 5.73
CA LYS A 14 -23.72 1.00 6.20
C LYS A 14 -23.98 -0.43 5.69
N GLU A 15 -25.24 -0.84 5.64
CA GLU A 15 -25.63 -2.17 5.18
C GLU A 15 -25.36 -2.34 3.68
N ASP A 16 -25.71 -1.34 2.86
CA ASP A 16 -25.46 -1.40 1.41
C ASP A 16 -23.98 -1.32 1.06
N ALA A 17 -23.22 -0.52 1.82
CA ALA A 17 -21.77 -0.49 1.70
C ALA A 17 -21.14 -1.84 2.05
N GLN A 18 -21.62 -2.53 3.09
CA GLN A 18 -21.13 -3.86 3.44
C GLN A 18 -21.40 -4.89 2.33
N LYS A 19 -22.62 -4.90 1.76
CA LYS A 19 -22.95 -5.77 0.62
C LYS A 19 -22.02 -5.51 -0.57
N SER A 20 -21.79 -4.23 -0.89
CA SER A 20 -20.87 -3.84 -1.96
C SER A 20 -19.44 -4.30 -1.68
N CYS A 21 -18.98 -4.23 -0.42
CA CYS A 21 -17.67 -4.75 -0.03
C CYS A 21 -17.56 -6.27 -0.18
N ASP A 22 -18.63 -7.01 0.13
CA ASP A 22 -18.66 -8.46 -0.01
C ASP A 22 -18.65 -8.89 -1.50
N GLU A 23 -19.42 -8.20 -2.34
CA GLU A 23 -19.42 -8.38 -3.80
C GLU A 23 -18.04 -8.08 -4.41
N ASN A 24 -17.45 -6.94 -4.04
CA ASN A 24 -16.11 -6.56 -4.48
C ASN A 24 -15.05 -7.56 -3.99
N SER A 25 -15.20 -8.10 -2.78
CA SER A 25 -14.30 -9.12 -2.24
C SER A 25 -14.32 -10.39 -3.08
N ALA A 26 -15.50 -10.86 -3.46
CA ALA A 26 -15.64 -12.01 -4.36
C ALA A 26 -14.99 -11.74 -5.73
N ALA A 27 -15.24 -10.57 -6.31
CA ALA A 27 -14.65 -10.18 -7.59
C ALA A 27 -13.11 -10.05 -7.53
N ILE A 28 -12.58 -9.48 -6.44
CA ILE A 28 -11.14 -9.38 -6.19
C ILE A 28 -10.51 -10.77 -6.15
N GLY A 29 -11.15 -11.74 -5.50
CA GLY A 29 -10.65 -13.12 -5.45
C GLY A 29 -10.53 -13.77 -6.82
N ASP A 30 -11.57 -13.67 -7.66
CA ASP A 30 -11.52 -14.18 -9.04
C ASP A 30 -10.42 -13.50 -9.86
N LEU A 31 -10.35 -12.16 -9.78
CA LEU A 31 -9.35 -11.40 -10.53
C LEU A 31 -7.91 -11.68 -10.05
N ALA A 32 -7.71 -11.87 -8.74
CA ALA A 32 -6.42 -12.23 -8.17
C ALA A 32 -5.98 -13.63 -8.63
N TYR A 33 -6.89 -14.60 -8.65
CA TYR A 33 -6.61 -15.93 -9.19
C TYR A 33 -6.22 -15.86 -10.67
N ARG A 34 -6.94 -15.07 -11.47
CA ARG A 34 -6.64 -14.89 -12.89
C ARG A 34 -5.31 -14.17 -13.12
N LEU A 35 -4.99 -13.16 -12.31
CA LEU A 35 -3.69 -12.48 -12.34
C LEU A 35 -2.56 -13.50 -12.10
N TYR A 36 -2.71 -14.33 -11.08
CA TYR A 36 -1.75 -15.38 -10.75
C TYR A 36 -1.59 -16.40 -11.88
N ALA A 37 -2.70 -16.91 -12.41
CA ALA A 37 -2.69 -17.88 -13.50
C ALA A 37 -2.12 -17.32 -14.81
N GLU A 38 -2.37 -16.04 -15.12
CA GLU A 38 -1.81 -15.38 -16.31
C GLU A 38 -0.29 -15.20 -16.21
N ASN A 39 0.23 -14.86 -15.03
CA ASN A 39 1.66 -14.67 -14.76
C ASN A 39 2.37 -13.70 -15.75
N GLN A 40 1.66 -12.70 -16.27
CA GLN A 40 2.23 -11.68 -17.17
C GLN A 40 2.33 -10.31 -16.51
N ARG A 41 1.40 -10.00 -15.59
CA ARG A 41 1.27 -8.71 -14.90
C ARG A 41 1.42 -8.91 -13.40
N SER A 42 1.65 -7.82 -12.68
CA SER A 42 1.63 -7.79 -11.22
C SER A 42 0.87 -6.57 -10.74
N LEU A 43 0.40 -6.61 -9.49
CA LEU A 43 -0.33 -5.52 -8.86
C LEU A 43 0.41 -5.07 -7.60
N LEU A 44 0.79 -3.79 -7.55
CA LEU A 44 1.34 -3.16 -6.36
C LEU A 44 0.32 -2.20 -5.75
N ILE A 45 -0.09 -2.46 -4.51
CA ILE A 45 -0.98 -1.60 -3.72
C ILE A 45 -0.13 -0.88 -2.67
N SER A 46 -0.05 0.45 -2.75
CA SER A 46 0.69 1.26 -1.77
C SER A 46 -0.27 1.98 -0.83
N LEU A 47 -0.29 1.58 0.44
CA LEU A 47 -1.15 2.17 1.47
C LEU A 47 -0.35 3.17 2.32
N GLN A 48 -0.69 4.45 2.16
CA GLN A 48 -0.10 5.57 2.88
C GLN A 48 -1.18 6.30 3.68
N GLY A 49 -0.85 6.70 4.90
CA GLY A 49 -1.78 7.40 5.77
C GLY A 49 -1.22 7.51 7.18
N MET A 50 -1.81 8.39 7.99
CA MET A 50 -1.42 8.57 9.39
C MET A 50 -1.49 7.25 10.18
N ASP A 51 -0.78 7.20 11.31
CA ASP A 51 -1.02 6.15 12.29
C ASP A 51 -2.50 6.16 12.69
N THR A 52 -3.05 4.97 12.96
CA THR A 52 -4.48 4.71 13.22
C THR A 52 -5.47 5.04 12.08
N ALA A 53 -5.02 5.41 10.88
CA ALA A 53 -5.88 5.67 9.71
C ALA A 53 -6.56 4.42 9.08
N GLY A 54 -6.45 3.24 9.71
CA GLY A 54 -7.14 2.03 9.26
C GLY A 54 -6.42 1.16 8.23
N LYS A 55 -5.16 1.47 7.86
CA LYS A 55 -4.37 0.70 6.88
C LYS A 55 -4.37 -0.80 7.15
N ASP A 56 -4.07 -1.21 8.39
CA ASP A 56 -4.00 -2.62 8.77
C ASP A 56 -5.37 -3.33 8.68
N GLY A 57 -6.46 -2.60 8.90
CA GLY A 57 -7.82 -3.10 8.72
C GLY A 57 -8.14 -3.36 7.25
N THR A 58 -7.78 -2.42 6.37
CA THR A 58 -7.92 -2.56 4.91
C THR A 58 -7.12 -3.75 4.39
N ILE A 59 -5.85 -3.89 4.80
CA ILE A 59 -5.00 -5.02 4.40
C ILE A 59 -5.65 -6.34 4.82
N ARG A 60 -6.10 -6.42 6.08
CA ARG A 60 -6.75 -7.63 6.60
C ARG A 60 -8.01 -8.00 5.81
N HIS A 61 -8.76 -7.02 5.31
CA HIS A 61 -9.95 -7.28 4.50
C HIS A 61 -9.56 -7.82 3.12
N ILE A 62 -8.58 -7.20 2.46
CA ILE A 62 -8.06 -7.68 1.16
C ILE A 62 -7.52 -9.11 1.28
N MET A 63 -6.71 -9.38 2.30
CA MET A 63 -6.10 -10.71 2.51
C MET A 63 -7.10 -11.84 2.79
N ARG A 64 -8.36 -11.52 3.13
CA ARG A 64 -9.43 -12.54 3.26
C ARG A 64 -9.97 -13.01 1.92
N SER A 65 -9.77 -12.21 0.88
CA SER A 65 -10.38 -12.39 -0.43
C SER A 65 -9.42 -12.96 -1.48
N VAL A 66 -8.12 -13.02 -1.16
CA VAL A 66 -7.06 -13.44 -2.10
C VAL A 66 -6.24 -14.61 -1.55
N ASP A 67 -5.61 -15.38 -2.43
CA ASP A 67 -4.70 -16.46 -2.03
C ASP A 67 -3.42 -15.87 -1.42
N ALA A 68 -3.06 -16.35 -0.23
CA ALA A 68 -1.87 -15.93 0.51
C ALA A 68 -0.56 -16.35 -0.19
N GLN A 69 -0.57 -17.34 -1.07
CA GLN A 69 0.61 -17.75 -1.84
C GLN A 69 0.93 -16.78 -2.97
N ALA A 70 -0.08 -16.05 -3.46
CA ALA A 70 0.06 -15.08 -4.56
C ALA A 70 0.14 -13.63 -4.05
N THR A 71 0.05 -13.41 -2.73
CA THR A 71 -0.04 -12.07 -2.13
C THR A 71 0.97 -11.88 -1.02
N GLU A 72 1.74 -10.80 -1.11
CA GLU A 72 2.75 -10.44 -0.11
C GLU A 72 2.47 -9.07 0.50
N VAL A 73 2.66 -8.94 1.81
CA VAL A 73 2.54 -7.68 2.53
C VAL A 73 3.91 -7.26 3.06
N HIS A 74 4.36 -6.07 2.67
CA HIS A 74 5.66 -5.51 3.03
C HIS A 74 5.47 -4.24 3.88
N PRO A 75 5.60 -4.34 5.22
CA PRO A 75 5.57 -3.17 6.09
C PRO A 75 6.92 -2.46 6.12
N PHE A 76 6.94 -1.17 5.78
CA PHE A 76 8.16 -0.35 5.82
C PHE A 76 8.23 0.45 7.11
N LYS A 77 9.20 0.11 7.97
CA LYS A 77 9.51 0.85 9.21
C LYS A 77 10.71 1.78 9.01
N LYS A 78 11.24 2.31 10.10
CA LYS A 78 12.50 3.06 10.11
C LYS A 78 13.59 2.24 9.37
N PRO A 79 14.35 2.86 8.44
CA PRO A 79 15.44 2.17 7.77
C PRO A 79 16.51 1.62 8.72
N SER A 80 17.04 0.45 8.39
CA SER A 80 18.22 -0.11 9.07
C SER A 80 19.51 0.59 8.62
N ALA A 81 20.63 0.38 9.33
CA ALA A 81 21.93 0.93 8.93
C ALA A 81 22.32 0.52 7.50
N LEU A 82 22.15 -0.77 7.16
CA LEU A 82 22.40 -1.28 5.82
C LEU A 82 21.52 -0.59 4.76
N GLU A 83 20.25 -0.37 5.06
CA GLU A 83 19.34 0.31 4.13
C GLU A 83 19.70 1.79 3.94
N LEU A 84 20.28 2.44 4.96
CA LEU A 84 20.76 3.83 4.89
C LEU A 84 22.09 3.97 4.14
N ASP A 85 22.86 2.88 4.04
CA ASP A 85 24.09 2.84 3.22
C ASP A 85 23.79 2.73 1.71
N HIS A 86 22.52 2.54 1.34
CA HIS A 86 22.03 2.55 -0.04
C HIS A 86 21.11 3.75 -0.30
N ASP A 87 20.74 3.96 -1.57
CA ASP A 87 19.69 4.92 -1.89
C ASP A 87 18.33 4.47 -1.33
N PHE A 88 17.44 5.43 -1.08
CA PHE A 88 16.17 5.15 -0.40
C PHE A 88 15.23 4.20 -1.18
N LEU A 89 15.38 4.09 -2.51
CA LEU A 89 14.57 3.18 -3.32
C LEU A 89 15.10 1.75 -3.26
N TRP A 90 16.38 1.54 -2.91
CA TRP A 90 17.01 0.22 -2.91
C TRP A 90 16.19 -0.83 -2.13
N ARG A 91 15.76 -0.51 -0.90
CA ARG A 91 14.97 -1.44 -0.08
C ARG A 91 13.54 -1.62 -0.58
N ILE A 92 12.99 -0.59 -1.22
CA ILE A 92 11.60 -0.57 -1.71
C ILE A 92 11.51 -1.41 -2.99
N HIS A 93 12.46 -1.22 -3.89
CA HIS A 93 12.52 -1.91 -5.17
C HIS A 93 12.70 -3.42 -4.99
N GLN A 94 13.43 -3.86 -3.97
CA GLN A 94 13.55 -5.29 -3.62
C GLN A 94 12.24 -5.97 -3.26
N LYS A 95 11.19 -5.22 -2.92
CA LYS A 95 9.90 -5.74 -2.47
C LYS A 95 8.79 -5.60 -3.52
N VAL A 96 9.10 -5.10 -4.72
CA VAL A 96 8.09 -5.04 -5.78
C VAL A 96 7.63 -6.45 -6.16
N PRO A 97 6.32 -6.65 -6.44
CA PRO A 97 5.78 -7.97 -6.71
C PRO A 97 6.30 -8.52 -8.03
N ALA A 98 6.65 -9.81 -8.02
CA ALA A 98 6.87 -10.58 -9.23
C ALA A 98 5.57 -10.68 -10.07
N ARG A 99 5.70 -11.06 -11.34
CA ARG A 99 4.53 -11.35 -12.19
C ARG A 99 3.66 -12.43 -11.55
N GLY A 100 2.36 -12.32 -11.75
CA GLY A 100 1.34 -13.16 -11.11
C GLY A 100 0.99 -12.72 -9.69
N ASN A 101 1.82 -11.91 -9.03
CA ASN A 101 1.65 -11.63 -7.61
C ASN A 101 1.06 -10.24 -7.34
N ILE A 102 0.44 -10.14 -6.17
CA ILE A 102 -0.03 -8.90 -5.55
C ILE A 102 0.95 -8.53 -4.43
N GLY A 103 1.54 -7.34 -4.51
CA GLY A 103 2.36 -6.75 -3.45
C GLY A 103 1.57 -5.65 -2.74
N ILE A 104 1.56 -5.67 -1.42
CA ILE A 104 0.92 -4.63 -0.59
C ILE A 104 1.99 -3.95 0.26
N PHE A 105 2.25 -2.68 -0.03
CA PHE A 105 3.14 -1.85 0.76
C PHE A 105 2.34 -1.17 1.89
N ASN A 106 2.68 -1.48 3.14
CA ASN A 106 2.15 -0.79 4.32
C ASN A 106 3.18 0.25 4.77
N ARG A 107 2.90 1.53 4.47
CA ARG A 107 3.93 2.56 4.22
C ARG A 107 4.76 2.21 2.99
N SER A 108 5.56 3.14 2.47
CA SER A 108 6.22 2.98 1.16
C SER A 108 7.40 3.94 1.00
N HIS A 109 7.94 4.07 -0.22
CA HIS A 109 8.94 5.09 -0.58
C HIS A 109 8.46 6.53 -0.29
N TYR A 110 7.15 6.77 -0.17
CA TYR A 110 6.64 8.09 0.23
C TYR A 110 7.11 8.52 1.63
N GLU A 111 7.51 7.60 2.51
CA GLU A 111 8.09 7.95 3.82
C GLU A 111 9.35 8.83 3.69
N ASP A 112 10.13 8.63 2.63
CA ASP A 112 11.38 9.35 2.35
C ASP A 112 11.19 10.79 1.85
N VAL A 113 9.95 11.21 1.61
CA VAL A 113 9.54 12.60 1.34
C VAL A 113 8.54 13.15 2.35
N LEU A 114 8.01 12.30 3.24
CA LEU A 114 7.08 12.68 4.31
C LEU A 114 7.80 12.88 5.64
N VAL A 115 8.28 11.80 6.26
CA VAL A 115 8.92 11.84 7.59
C VAL A 115 10.23 12.60 7.53
N VAL A 116 11.01 12.39 6.46
CA VAL A 116 12.28 13.10 6.22
C VAL A 116 12.07 14.61 6.16
N ARG A 117 10.97 15.06 5.54
CA ARG A 117 10.59 16.47 5.46
C ARG A 117 10.09 17.02 6.79
N VAL A 118 9.21 16.30 7.49
CA VAL A 118 8.61 16.79 8.76
C VAL A 118 9.66 16.89 9.87
N HIS A 119 10.59 15.96 9.95
CA HIS A 119 11.61 15.90 11.00
C HIS A 119 12.99 16.45 10.57
N ASN A 120 13.09 17.05 9.38
CA ASN A 120 14.35 17.59 8.83
C ASN A 120 15.51 16.57 8.85
N LEU A 121 15.24 15.32 8.47
CA LEU A 121 16.24 14.25 8.50
C LEU A 121 17.26 14.35 7.35
N ALA A 122 16.95 15.14 6.32
CA ALA A 122 17.85 15.48 5.22
C ALA A 122 17.61 16.93 4.76
N PRO A 123 18.60 17.60 4.13
CA PRO A 123 18.43 18.94 3.57
C PRO A 123 17.28 19.00 2.56
N GLN A 124 16.59 20.14 2.46
CA GLN A 124 15.48 20.33 1.52
C GLN A 124 15.83 20.00 0.08
N LYS A 125 17.03 20.39 -0.36
CA LYS A 125 17.51 20.10 -1.71
C LYS A 125 17.53 18.60 -2.01
N GLU A 126 17.77 17.77 -0.99
CA GLU A 126 17.91 16.32 -1.13
C GLU A 126 16.54 15.64 -1.23
N TRP A 127 15.62 15.87 -0.29
CA TRP A 127 14.31 15.23 -0.36
C TRP A 127 13.41 15.83 -1.44
N ALA A 128 13.65 17.07 -1.88
CA ALA A 128 12.93 17.66 -3.01
C ALA A 128 13.28 16.98 -4.35
N ALA A 129 14.46 16.38 -4.47
CA ALA A 129 14.87 15.62 -5.65
C ALA A 129 14.28 14.19 -5.69
N ARG A 130 13.57 13.77 -4.64
CA ARG A 130 12.96 12.43 -4.51
C ARG A 130 11.49 12.40 -4.96
N TYR A 131 10.91 13.54 -5.36
CA TYR A 131 9.59 13.62 -6.02
C TYR A 131 9.73 13.28 -7.50
#